data_AF-A0A8T4GFS4-F1
#
_entry.id   AF-A0A8T4GFS4-F1
#
_cell.length_a   1.000
_cell.length_b   1.000
_cell.length_c   1.000
_cell.angle_alpha   90.00
_cell.angle_beta   90.00
_cell.angle_gamma   90.00
#
_symmetry.space_group_name_H-M   'P 1'
#
loop_
_entity.id
_entity.type
_entity.pdbx_description
1 polymer ?
#
loop_
_entity_poly.entity_id
_entity_poly.type
_entity_poly.pdbx_seq_one_letter_code
_entity_poly.pdbx_strand_id
1 'polypeptide(L)'
;MTEHADRSVAEQIEYRRNNAVDPEDFLFEAEAIEFDTVDDDLTLTDEFLEAVEAEIETLLDRGHSSADVARLFSAREAETHVADREYLAYKTGDIVRNWPSEEALYFDLAVDGALRESHADWEAVPPRQRQRIVQSLRTFQDECPFCAGTVGVSNDKVESCCDENLVHVIHCTGCETRFFEFSPGSVPV
;
A
#
# COMPACT_ATOMS: atom_id res chain seq x y z
N MET A 1 4.05 17.53 20.97
CA MET A 1 4.89 16.56 21.70
C MET A 1 4.48 15.19 21.20
N THR A 2 5.24 14.61 20.29
CA THR A 2 4.88 13.32 19.68
C THR A 2 6.04 12.35 19.90
N GLU A 3 5.94 11.63 21.02
CA GLU A 3 6.89 10.63 21.57
C GLU A 3 6.84 9.29 20.80
N HIS A 4 7.06 9.30 19.49
CA HIS A 4 7.28 8.03 18.76
C HIS A 4 8.77 7.70 18.56
N ALA A 5 9.62 8.58 19.05
CA ALA A 5 11.04 8.63 18.75
C ALA A 5 11.95 7.72 19.58
N ASP A 6 11.53 7.37 20.80
CA ASP A 6 12.45 6.86 21.83
C ASP A 6 11.91 5.62 22.54
N ARG A 7 11.08 4.83 21.85
CA ARG A 7 10.66 3.52 22.35
C ARG A 7 11.82 2.55 22.26
N SER A 8 12.18 1.96 23.38
CA SER A 8 13.10 0.83 23.46
C SER A 8 12.64 -0.32 22.55
N VAL A 9 13.57 -1.20 22.17
CA VAL A 9 13.26 -2.40 21.38
C VAL A 9 12.17 -3.25 22.04
N ALA A 10 12.15 -3.32 23.38
CA ALA A 10 11.13 -4.05 24.13
C ALA A 10 9.73 -3.43 23.95
N GLU A 11 9.61 -2.11 24.09
CA GLU A 11 8.34 -1.39 23.88
C GLU A 11 7.85 -1.51 22.43
N GLN A 12 8.76 -1.52 21.45
CA GLN A 12 8.39 -1.75 20.04
C GLN A 12 7.91 -3.19 19.78
N ILE A 13 8.42 -4.18 20.51
CA ILE A 13 7.95 -5.57 20.42
C ILE A 13 6.57 -5.70 21.07
N GLU A 14 6.39 -5.10 22.25
CA GLU A 14 5.12 -5.14 22.98
C GLU A 14 4.02 -4.40 22.23
N TYR A 15 4.29 -3.19 21.73
CA TYR A 15 3.36 -2.46 20.87
C TYR A 15 2.92 -3.30 19.67
N ARG A 16 3.85 -3.98 18.98
CA ARG A 16 3.50 -4.85 17.86
C ARG A 16 2.61 -6.01 18.26
N ARG A 17 2.88 -6.65 19.41
CA ARG A 17 2.05 -7.77 19.89
C ARG A 17 0.64 -7.32 20.26
N ASN A 18 0.51 -6.14 20.85
CA ASN A 18 -0.77 -5.65 21.36
C ASN A 18 -1.67 -5.04 20.28
N ASN A 19 -1.10 -4.64 19.13
CA ASN A 19 -1.84 -3.93 18.08
C ASN A 19 -1.79 -4.64 16.72
N ALA A 20 -1.10 -5.78 16.61
CA ALA A 20 -1.18 -6.58 15.39
C ALA A 20 -2.61 -7.11 15.22
N VAL A 21 -3.11 -7.00 13.99
CA VAL A 21 -4.45 -7.46 13.61
C VAL A 21 -4.37 -8.68 12.71
N ASP A 22 -5.46 -9.40 12.53
CA ASP A 22 -5.61 -10.23 11.35
C ASP A 22 -6.05 -9.31 10.18
N PRO A 23 -5.33 -9.28 9.04
CA PRO A 23 -5.65 -8.36 7.94
C PRO A 23 -7.06 -8.50 7.40
N GLU A 24 -7.56 -9.73 7.22
CA GLU A 24 -8.88 -9.97 6.63
C GLU A 24 -9.96 -9.57 7.63
N ASP A 25 -9.87 -10.05 8.88
CA ASP A 25 -10.83 -9.69 9.93
C ASP A 25 -10.89 -8.16 10.11
N PHE A 26 -9.74 -7.49 10.14
CA PHE A 26 -9.68 -6.03 10.26
C PHE A 26 -10.35 -5.33 9.09
N LEU A 27 -10.10 -5.76 7.85
CA LEU A 27 -10.67 -5.13 6.68
C LEU A 27 -12.18 -5.39 6.55
N PHE A 28 -12.67 -6.55 7.01
CA PHE A 28 -14.10 -6.84 7.14
C PHE A 28 -14.76 -5.96 8.20
N GLU A 29 -14.16 -5.85 9.38
CA GLU A 29 -14.63 -4.93 10.44
C GLU A 29 -14.58 -3.48 9.95
N ALA A 30 -13.63 -3.18 9.08
CA ALA A 30 -13.48 -1.87 8.47
C ALA A 30 -14.50 -1.60 7.34
N GLU A 31 -15.34 -2.57 6.97
CA GLU A 31 -16.22 -2.53 5.81
C GLU A 31 -15.46 -2.18 4.51
N ALA A 32 -14.16 -2.49 4.47
CA ALA A 32 -13.26 -2.19 3.36
C ALA A 32 -13.25 -3.30 2.31
N ILE A 33 -13.56 -4.54 2.73
CA ILE A 33 -13.67 -5.70 1.85
C ILE A 33 -14.96 -6.45 2.09
N GLU A 34 -15.40 -7.17 1.05
CA GLU A 34 -16.51 -8.13 1.12
C GLU A 34 -16.20 -9.39 0.31
N PHE A 35 -16.99 -10.45 0.52
CA PHE A 35 -16.93 -11.66 -0.31
C PHE A 35 -17.74 -11.45 -1.59
N ASP A 36 -17.09 -11.57 -2.74
CA ASP A 36 -17.78 -11.67 -4.02
C ASP A 36 -18.35 -13.08 -4.21
N THR A 37 -19.69 -13.16 -4.29
CA THR A 37 -20.39 -14.43 -4.50
C THR A 37 -20.26 -15.01 -5.91
N VAL A 38 -19.78 -14.23 -6.88
CA VAL A 38 -19.61 -14.65 -8.27
C VAL A 38 -18.27 -15.34 -8.46
N ASP A 39 -17.18 -14.71 -8.01
CA ASP A 39 -15.81 -15.19 -8.20
C ASP A 39 -15.25 -15.99 -7.00
N ASP A 40 -16.01 -16.09 -5.90
CA ASP A 40 -15.64 -16.79 -4.66
C ASP A 40 -14.31 -16.26 -4.08
N ASP A 41 -14.11 -14.94 -4.16
CA ASP A 41 -12.90 -14.23 -3.73
C ASP A 41 -13.28 -12.97 -2.93
N LEU A 42 -12.27 -12.32 -2.33
CA LEU A 42 -12.42 -11.06 -1.61
C LEU A 42 -12.28 -9.87 -2.58
N THR A 43 -13.19 -8.91 -2.47
CA THR A 43 -13.17 -7.66 -3.24
C THR A 43 -13.25 -6.45 -2.32
N LEU A 44 -12.92 -5.26 -2.81
CA LEU A 44 -13.22 -4.02 -2.09
C LEU A 44 -14.72 -3.76 -2.13
N THR A 45 -15.27 -3.20 -1.05
CA THR A 45 -16.64 -2.69 -1.10
C THR A 45 -16.71 -1.44 -1.98
N ASP A 46 -17.84 -1.23 -2.65
CA ASP A 46 -18.07 -0.02 -3.47
C ASP A 46 -17.86 1.26 -2.65
N GLU A 47 -18.34 1.29 -1.41
CA GLU A 47 -18.20 2.46 -0.50
C GLU A 47 -16.74 2.75 -0.17
N PHE A 48 -15.94 1.72 0.08
CA PHE A 48 -14.52 1.90 0.36
C PHE A 48 -13.73 2.29 -0.89
N LEU A 49 -14.08 1.75 -2.05
CA LEU A 49 -13.48 2.15 -3.32
C LEU A 49 -13.75 3.64 -3.61
N GLU A 50 -14.98 4.11 -3.46
CA GLU A 50 -15.33 5.54 -3.61
C GLU A 50 -14.53 6.43 -2.65
N ALA A 51 -14.32 5.99 -1.40
CA ALA A 51 -13.52 6.73 -0.43
C ALA A 51 -12.03 6.80 -0.83
N VAL A 52 -11.47 5.69 -1.34
CA VAL A 52 -10.10 5.65 -1.85
C VAL A 52 -9.95 6.54 -3.08
N GLU A 53 -10.90 6.52 -4.02
CA GLU A 53 -10.88 7.38 -5.20
C GLU A 53 -10.92 8.87 -4.84
N ALA A 54 -11.76 9.27 -3.88
CA ALA A 54 -11.80 10.65 -3.39
C ALA A 54 -10.47 11.10 -2.75
N GLU A 55 -9.80 10.22 -2.02
CA GLU A 55 -8.47 10.48 -1.47
C GLU A 55 -7.40 10.55 -2.57
N ILE A 56 -7.48 9.70 -3.60
CA ILE A 56 -6.60 9.78 -4.78
C ILE A 56 -6.78 11.14 -5.47
N GLU A 57 -8.01 11.58 -5.75
CA GLU A 57 -8.28 12.88 -6.36
C GLU A 57 -7.69 14.03 -5.54
N THR A 58 -7.88 13.99 -4.22
CA THR A 58 -7.32 14.99 -3.29
C THR A 58 -5.80 15.02 -3.35
N LEU A 59 -5.16 13.85 -3.36
CA LEU A 59 -3.71 13.74 -3.46
C LEU A 59 -3.18 14.20 -4.83
N LEU A 60 -3.89 13.92 -5.92
CA LEU A 60 -3.51 14.35 -7.27
C LEU A 60 -3.61 15.87 -7.43
N ASP A 61 -4.62 16.52 -6.85
CA ASP A 61 -4.78 17.98 -6.91
C ASP A 61 -3.67 18.71 -6.13
N ARG A 62 -3.38 18.27 -4.91
CA ARG A 62 -2.42 18.94 -4.03
C ARG A 62 -0.97 18.42 -4.15
N GLY A 63 -0.78 17.25 -4.76
CA GLY A 63 0.44 16.45 -4.70
C GLY A 63 0.67 15.77 -3.34
N HIS A 64 1.30 14.60 -3.33
CA HIS A 64 1.73 13.98 -2.07
C HIS A 64 2.95 14.70 -1.46
N SER A 65 3.17 14.53 -0.16
CA SER A 65 4.31 15.10 0.58
C SER A 65 5.12 14.03 1.34
N SER A 66 6.32 14.38 1.81
CA SER A 66 7.06 13.52 2.76
C SER A 66 6.26 13.26 4.05
N ALA A 67 5.35 14.15 4.45
CA ALA A 67 4.50 13.95 5.61
C ALA A 67 3.50 12.81 5.38
N ASP A 68 2.94 12.72 4.18
CA ASP A 68 2.01 11.64 3.79
C ASP A 68 2.72 10.28 3.85
N VAL A 69 3.93 10.19 3.28
CA VAL A 69 4.76 8.99 3.37
C VAL A 69 5.14 8.68 4.82
N ALA A 70 5.56 9.68 5.60
CA ALA A 70 5.95 9.49 6.99
C ALA A 70 4.79 8.93 7.85
N ARG A 71 3.57 9.41 7.61
CA ARG A 71 2.35 8.98 8.30
C ARG A 71 2.08 7.49 8.11
N LEU A 72 2.13 6.97 6.88
CA LEU A 72 1.95 5.55 6.57
C LEU A 72 2.93 4.67 7.38
N PHE A 73 4.16 5.12 7.56
CA PHE A 73 5.21 4.35 8.25
C PHE A 73 5.38 4.70 9.75
N SER A 74 4.53 5.57 10.31
CA SER A 74 4.74 6.20 11.63
C SER A 74 6.19 6.69 11.83
N ALA A 75 6.76 7.24 10.77
CA ALA A 75 8.10 7.82 10.76
C ALA A 75 8.03 9.33 11.06
N ARG A 76 9.19 9.93 11.34
CA ARG A 76 9.30 11.39 11.42
C ARG A 76 9.39 11.96 10.00
N GLU A 77 8.63 13.02 9.73
CA GLU A 77 8.70 13.74 8.45
C GLU A 77 10.12 14.23 8.14
N ALA A 78 10.84 14.77 9.14
CA ALA A 78 12.21 15.23 9.00
C ALA A 78 13.22 14.13 8.61
N GLU A 79 12.86 12.86 8.81
CA GLU A 79 13.65 11.68 8.44
C GLU A 79 13.07 10.96 7.21
N THR A 80 12.08 11.56 6.55
CA THR A 80 11.40 11.03 5.38
C THR A 80 11.71 11.85 4.14
N HIS A 81 12.39 11.23 3.18
CA HIS A 81 12.81 11.89 1.94
C HIS A 81 12.92 10.89 0.79
N VAL A 82 12.81 11.40 -0.44
CA VAL A 82 13.09 10.61 -1.65
C VAL A 82 14.51 10.04 -1.57
N ALA A 83 14.64 8.74 -1.77
CA ALA A 83 15.92 8.06 -1.77
C ALA A 83 16.60 8.21 -3.14
N ASP A 84 17.93 8.32 -3.14
CA ASP A 84 18.74 8.35 -4.36
C ASP A 84 18.79 6.94 -4.99
N ARG A 85 17.78 6.64 -5.81
CA ARG A 85 17.54 5.36 -6.50
C ARG A 85 17.00 5.63 -7.90
N GLU A 86 17.20 4.66 -8.80
CA GLU A 86 16.68 4.72 -10.18
C GLU A 86 15.18 4.42 -10.27
N TYR A 87 14.57 3.94 -9.18
CA TYR A 87 13.15 3.65 -9.03
C TYR A 87 12.55 4.48 -7.89
N LEU A 88 11.22 4.62 -7.89
CA LEU A 88 10.51 5.39 -6.86
C LEU A 88 10.74 4.79 -5.47
N ALA A 89 11.46 5.53 -4.64
CA ALA A 89 11.79 5.10 -3.31
C ALA A 89 11.87 6.27 -2.32
N TYR A 90 11.50 6.00 -1.08
CA TYR A 90 11.64 6.90 0.06
C TYR A 90 12.49 6.25 1.14
N LYS A 91 13.37 7.02 1.77
CA LYS A 91 14.00 6.65 3.03
C LYS A 91 13.12 7.16 4.17
N THR A 92 12.76 6.27 5.10
CA THR A 92 11.97 6.54 6.31
C THR A 92 12.78 6.10 7.53
N GLY A 93 13.44 7.05 8.18
CA GLY A 93 14.48 6.70 9.16
C GLY A 93 15.60 5.91 8.49
N ASP A 94 15.86 4.68 8.92
CA ASP A 94 16.90 3.80 8.33
C ASP A 94 16.38 2.82 7.26
N ILE A 95 15.09 2.87 6.92
CA ILE A 95 14.47 1.90 6.01
C ILE A 95 14.15 2.55 4.67
N VAL A 96 14.62 1.94 3.58
CA VAL A 96 14.21 2.29 2.21
C VAL A 96 12.91 1.56 1.88
N ARG A 97 11.93 2.33 1.40
CA ARG A 97 10.62 1.89 0.90
C ARG A 97 10.59 2.15 -0.59
N ASN A 98 9.99 1.25 -1.36
CA ASN A 98 9.88 1.40 -2.80
C ASN A 98 8.48 1.05 -3.28
N TRP A 99 8.14 1.58 -4.44
CA TRP A 99 6.87 1.35 -5.13
C TRP A 99 7.15 1.02 -6.59
N PRO A 100 6.30 0.18 -7.21
CA PRO A 100 6.42 -0.19 -8.63
C PRO A 100 6.08 0.96 -9.58
N SER A 101 5.31 1.95 -9.11
CA SER A 101 4.88 3.14 -9.86
C SER A 101 4.54 4.28 -8.90
N GLU A 102 4.38 5.50 -9.43
CA GLU A 102 3.93 6.65 -8.64
C GLU A 102 2.46 6.49 -8.23
N GLU A 103 1.64 5.96 -9.12
CA GLU A 103 0.24 5.62 -8.90
C GLU A 103 0.07 4.59 -7.78
N ALA A 104 0.97 3.61 -7.66
CA ALA A 104 0.98 2.68 -6.54
C ALA A 104 1.31 3.36 -5.20
N LEU A 105 2.10 4.45 -5.21
CA LEU A 105 2.30 5.29 -4.01
C LEU A 105 1.05 6.09 -3.70
N TYR A 106 0.42 6.73 -4.68
CA TYR A 106 -0.85 7.44 -4.50
C TYR A 106 -1.93 6.54 -3.93
N PHE A 107 -2.07 5.32 -4.48
CA PHE A 107 -3.03 4.33 -3.99
C PHE A 107 -2.79 3.97 -2.52
N ASP A 108 -1.54 3.65 -2.13
CA ASP A 108 -1.22 3.36 -0.72
C ASP A 108 -1.56 4.50 0.23
N LEU A 109 -1.24 5.73 -0.18
CA LEU A 109 -1.49 6.92 0.63
C LEU A 109 -2.98 7.22 0.75
N ALA A 110 -3.75 6.95 -0.31
CA ALA A 110 -5.19 7.11 -0.34
C ALA A 110 -5.89 6.07 0.55
N VAL A 111 -5.50 4.80 0.45
CA VAL A 111 -5.98 3.74 1.36
C VAL A 111 -5.65 4.08 2.82
N ASP A 112 -4.44 4.57 3.12
CA ASP A 112 -4.10 5.03 4.48
C ASP A 112 -4.86 6.30 4.89
N GLY A 113 -5.37 7.10 3.95
CA GLY A 113 -6.29 8.22 4.21
C GLY A 113 -7.67 7.71 4.58
N ALA A 114 -8.29 6.95 3.67
CA ALA A 114 -9.62 6.39 3.80
C ALA A 114 -9.78 5.57 5.10
N LEU A 115 -8.84 4.67 5.40
CA LEU A 115 -8.89 3.86 6.64
C LEU A 115 -8.75 4.69 7.91
N ARG A 116 -8.06 5.84 7.90
CA ARG A 116 -7.99 6.73 9.08
C ARG A 116 -9.28 7.48 9.31
N GLU A 117 -9.96 7.85 8.24
CA GLU A 117 -11.23 8.56 8.33
C GLU A 117 -12.33 7.64 8.84
N SER A 118 -12.40 6.40 8.34
CA SER A 118 -13.44 5.45 8.71
C SER A 118 -13.13 4.67 10.00
N HIS A 119 -11.85 4.38 10.30
CA HIS A 119 -11.48 3.48 11.41
C HIS A 119 -10.32 3.99 12.26
N ALA A 120 -10.65 4.53 13.44
CA ALA A 120 -9.67 5.10 14.37
C ALA A 120 -8.56 4.11 14.80
N ASP A 121 -8.84 2.81 14.83
CA ASP A 121 -7.89 1.77 15.23
C ASP A 121 -6.81 1.51 14.17
N TRP A 122 -7.00 1.96 12.93
CA TRP A 122 -5.99 1.85 11.87
C TRP A 122 -4.66 2.51 12.25
N GLU A 123 -4.70 3.62 12.99
CA GLU A 123 -3.47 4.28 13.44
C GLU A 123 -2.65 3.44 14.42
N ALA A 124 -3.35 2.59 15.19
CA ALA A 124 -2.75 1.69 16.16
C ALA A 124 -2.09 0.48 15.49
N VAL A 125 -2.55 0.06 14.31
CA VAL A 125 -1.97 -1.06 13.55
C VAL A 125 -0.48 -0.81 13.29
N PRO A 126 0.41 -1.80 13.56
CA PRO A 126 1.84 -1.65 13.37
C PRO A 126 2.23 -1.20 11.96
N PRO A 127 3.16 -0.24 11.79
CA PRO A 127 3.48 0.34 10.48
C PRO A 127 3.89 -0.66 9.40
N ARG A 128 4.61 -1.71 9.77
CA ARG A 128 4.97 -2.79 8.83
C ARG A 128 3.77 -3.60 8.37
N GLN A 129 2.76 -3.75 9.23
CA GLN A 129 1.54 -4.44 8.89
C GLN A 129 0.64 -3.55 8.04
N ARG A 130 0.50 -2.25 8.39
CA ARG A 130 -0.21 -1.28 7.55
C ARG A 130 0.32 -1.26 6.12
N GLN A 131 1.65 -1.19 5.97
CA GLN A 131 2.30 -1.28 4.67
C GLN A 131 1.88 -2.53 3.89
N ARG A 132 1.85 -3.70 4.53
CA ARG A 132 1.47 -4.95 3.86
C ARG A 132 0.01 -4.93 3.44
N ILE A 133 -0.88 -4.45 4.31
CA ILE A 133 -2.31 -4.33 4.03
C ILE A 133 -2.54 -3.44 2.80
N VAL A 134 -2.00 -2.20 2.80
CA VAL A 134 -2.20 -1.29 1.66
C VAL A 134 -1.59 -1.83 0.36
N GLN A 135 -0.44 -2.53 0.45
CA GLN A 135 0.17 -3.19 -0.70
C GLN A 135 -0.67 -4.32 -1.27
N SER A 136 -1.30 -5.14 -0.41
CA SER A 136 -2.21 -6.21 -0.83
C SER A 136 -3.45 -5.65 -1.51
N LEU A 137 -4.04 -4.55 -1.00
CA LEU A 137 -5.26 -3.98 -1.56
C LEU A 137 -5.11 -3.46 -3.00
N ARG A 138 -3.87 -3.22 -3.47
CA ARG A 138 -3.61 -2.89 -4.88
C ARG A 138 -3.97 -4.02 -5.85
N THR A 139 -4.06 -5.26 -5.38
CA THR A 139 -4.37 -6.42 -6.22
C THR A 139 -5.86 -6.66 -6.37
N PHE A 140 -6.69 -5.93 -5.62
CA PHE A 140 -8.15 -6.05 -5.61
C PHE A 140 -8.81 -5.18 -6.69
N GLN A 141 -8.01 -4.53 -7.55
CA GLN A 141 -8.51 -3.61 -8.56
C GLN A 141 -8.81 -4.35 -9.86
N ASP A 142 -10.07 -4.38 -10.29
CA ASP A 142 -10.46 -4.81 -11.64
C ASP A 142 -10.38 -3.66 -12.65
N GLU A 143 -10.66 -2.44 -12.19
CA GLU A 143 -10.58 -1.20 -12.95
C GLU A 143 -9.57 -0.26 -12.30
N CYS A 144 -8.79 0.44 -13.13
CA CYS A 144 -7.73 1.32 -12.67
C CYS A 144 -8.31 2.64 -12.14
N PRO A 145 -8.08 3.01 -10.86
CA PRO A 145 -8.64 4.23 -10.27
C PRO A 145 -8.05 5.53 -10.85
N PHE A 146 -7.03 5.44 -11.72
CA PHE A 146 -6.40 6.60 -12.35
C PHE A 146 -6.88 6.87 -13.78
N CYS A 147 -7.41 5.85 -14.48
CA CYS A 147 -7.81 6.01 -15.88
C CYS A 147 -9.04 5.21 -16.30
N ALA A 148 -9.73 4.54 -15.37
CA ALA A 148 -10.86 3.64 -15.62
C ALA A 148 -10.54 2.50 -16.62
N GLY A 149 -9.26 2.12 -16.73
CA GLY A 149 -8.80 1.07 -17.64
C GLY A 149 -8.73 -0.27 -16.93
N THR A 150 -9.02 -1.37 -17.65
CA THR A 150 -8.94 -2.73 -17.09
C THR A 150 -7.56 -3.04 -16.52
N VAL A 151 -7.54 -3.53 -15.29
CA VAL A 151 -6.37 -4.08 -14.62
C VAL A 151 -6.28 -5.57 -14.93
N GLY A 152 -5.07 -6.03 -15.23
CA GLY A 152 -4.84 -7.43 -15.53
C GLY A 152 -3.43 -7.88 -15.20
N VAL A 153 -3.22 -9.19 -15.29
CA VAL A 153 -1.93 -9.82 -15.04
C VAL A 153 -1.20 -10.03 -16.37
N SER A 154 0.02 -9.52 -16.49
CA SER A 154 0.95 -9.87 -17.56
C SER A 154 2.16 -10.63 -17.02
N ASN A 155 2.82 -11.36 -17.92
CA ASN A 155 4.15 -11.92 -17.66
C ASN A 155 5.17 -10.93 -18.22
N ASP A 156 6.05 -10.43 -17.37
CA ASP A 156 7.14 -9.53 -17.75
C ASP A 156 8.50 -10.18 -17.46
N LYS A 157 9.54 -9.75 -18.15
CA LYS A 157 10.92 -10.20 -17.94
C LYS A 157 11.73 -9.04 -17.40
N VAL A 158 12.19 -9.16 -16.17
CA VAL A 158 13.12 -8.18 -15.61
C VAL A 158 14.53 -8.71 -15.76
N GLU A 159 15.33 -8.01 -16.56
CA GLU A 159 16.77 -8.23 -16.60
C GLU A 159 17.37 -7.71 -15.30
N SER A 160 17.89 -8.61 -14.47
CA SER A 160 18.87 -8.24 -13.46
C SER A 160 20.26 -8.31 -14.08
N CYS A 161 21.24 -7.57 -13.56
CA CYS A 161 22.62 -7.53 -14.09
C CYS A 161 23.33 -8.88 -14.23
N CYS A 162 22.74 -9.98 -13.74
CA CYS A 162 23.30 -11.32 -13.82
C CYS A 162 22.31 -12.43 -14.25
N ASP A 163 21.00 -12.16 -14.37
CA ASP A 163 19.97 -13.16 -14.72
C ASP A 163 18.68 -12.51 -15.28
N GLU A 164 18.03 -13.15 -16.25
CA GLU A 164 16.65 -12.86 -16.68
C GLU A 164 15.68 -13.52 -15.70
N ASN A 165 14.98 -12.73 -14.88
CA ASN A 165 13.93 -13.25 -14.01
C ASN A 165 12.56 -12.97 -14.63
N LEU A 166 11.78 -14.03 -14.82
CA LEU A 166 10.35 -13.89 -15.12
C LEU A 166 9.67 -13.30 -13.87
N VAL A 167 8.79 -12.32 -14.08
CA VAL A 167 7.91 -11.77 -13.04
C VAL A 167 6.49 -11.70 -13.58
N HIS A 168 5.51 -11.85 -12.70
CA HIS A 168 4.13 -11.51 -12.97
C HIS A 168 3.88 -10.08 -12.52
N VAL A 169 3.19 -9.30 -13.35
CA VAL A 169 2.91 -7.89 -13.11
C VAL A 169 1.40 -7.68 -13.16
N ILE A 170 0.84 -7.16 -12.07
CA ILE A 170 -0.51 -6.62 -12.06
C ILE A 170 -0.40 -5.17 -12.53
N HIS A 171 -1.04 -4.86 -13.65
CA HIS A 171 -0.94 -3.55 -14.28
C HIS A 171 -2.24 -3.16 -15.01
N CYS A 172 -2.44 -1.85 -15.17
CA CYS A 172 -3.50 -1.32 -16.02
C CYS A 172 -3.10 -1.42 -17.51
N THR A 173 -4.02 -1.90 -18.34
CA THR A 173 -3.82 -2.02 -19.80
C THR A 173 -4.01 -0.70 -20.55
N GLY A 174 -4.58 0.33 -19.90
CA GLY A 174 -4.82 1.65 -20.47
C GLY A 174 -3.66 2.63 -20.25
N CYS A 175 -3.21 2.78 -19.01
CA CYS A 175 -2.14 3.71 -18.63
C CYS A 175 -0.81 3.05 -18.23
N GLU A 176 -0.71 1.71 -18.33
CA GLU A 176 0.49 0.94 -18.01
C GLU A 176 0.96 1.03 -16.55
N THR A 177 0.17 1.65 -15.66
CA THR A 177 0.42 1.70 -14.21
C THR A 177 0.64 0.30 -13.66
N ARG A 178 1.76 0.09 -12.97
CA ARG A 178 2.11 -1.16 -12.31
C ARG A 178 1.69 -1.10 -10.85
N PHE A 179 0.85 -2.03 -10.42
CA PHE A 179 0.32 -2.11 -9.05
C PHE A 179 1.14 -3.06 -8.17
N PHE A 180 1.51 -4.21 -8.73
CA PHE A 180 2.20 -5.27 -8.00
C PHE A 180 3.09 -6.11 -8.90
N GLU A 181 4.21 -6.60 -8.35
CA GLU A 181 5.14 -7.49 -9.04
C GLU A 181 5.53 -8.65 -8.15
N PHE A 182 5.52 -9.87 -8.70
CA PHE A 182 5.93 -11.07 -7.97
C PHE A 182 6.61 -12.08 -8.88
N SER A 183 7.50 -12.89 -8.31
CA SER A 183 8.19 -13.93 -9.06
C SER A 183 7.30 -15.18 -9.21
N PRO A 184 7.41 -15.94 -10.31
CA PRO A 184 6.77 -17.25 -10.45
C PRO A 184 7.16 -18.18 -9.31
N GLY A 185 6.18 -18.77 -8.64
CA GLY A 185 6.41 -19.68 -7.51
C GLY A 185 6.53 -19.01 -6.13
N SER A 186 6.55 -17.67 -6.06
CA SER A 186 6.23 -16.94 -4.83
C SER A 186 4.79 -16.47 -4.91
N VAL A 187 3.85 -17.35 -4.55
CA VAL A 187 2.48 -16.90 -4.24
C VAL A 187 2.57 -16.18 -2.90
N PRO A 188 2.05 -14.95 -2.76
CA PRO A 188 1.91 -14.33 -1.45
C PRO A 188 0.95 -15.19 -0.64
N VAL A 189 1.44 -15.73 0.48
CA VAL A 189 0.59 -16.18 1.60
C VAL A 189 0.41 -15.03 2.56
#